data_AF-A0A5M9HZX2-F1
#
_entry.id   AF-A0A5M9HZX2-F1
#
_cell.length_a   1.000
_cell.length_b   1.000
_cell.length_c   1.000
_cell.angle_alpha   90.00
_cell.angle_beta   90.00
_cell.angle_gamma   90.00
#
_symmetry.space_group_name_H-M   'P 1'
#
loop_
_entity.id
_entity.type
_entity.pdbx_description
1 polymer ?
#
loop_
_entity_poly.entity_id
_entity_poly.type
_entity_poly.pdbx_seq_one_letter_code
_entity_poly.pdbx_strand_id
1 'polypeptide(L)'
;MANRKRNIQMKFWVTEEEKQLIDEKMSQLPTKRYGAYLRKMAIDGYIIQVDTTDIKEMTKALGFIGRNINQIAKRLNTGDPAYQADMEKIRERLEQIWQLQRRILLSQR
;
A
#
# COMPACT_ATOMS: atom_id res chain seq x y z
N MET A 1 -24.92 -4.23 -39.13
CA MET A 1 -24.08 -3.53 -38.14
C MET A 1 -22.83 -3.04 -38.85
N ALA A 2 -22.58 -1.73 -38.92
CA ALA A 2 -21.48 -1.17 -39.71
C ALA A 2 -20.12 -1.73 -39.25
N ASN A 3 -19.26 -2.11 -40.20
CA ASN A 3 -17.90 -2.59 -39.95
C ASN A 3 -17.09 -1.52 -39.20
N ARG A 4 -16.97 -1.67 -37.88
CA ARG A 4 -16.17 -0.78 -37.05
C ARG A 4 -14.71 -1.19 -37.16
N LYS A 5 -13.81 -0.22 -37.37
CA LYS A 5 -12.35 -0.42 -37.26
C LYS A 5 -11.92 -1.03 -35.92
N ARG A 6 -12.71 -0.81 -34.86
CA ARG A 6 -12.52 -1.39 -33.52
C ARG A 6 -13.80 -2.13 -33.13
N ASN A 7 -13.80 -3.44 -33.31
CA ASN A 7 -14.97 -4.32 -33.15
C ASN A 7 -15.00 -5.11 -31.82
N ILE A 8 -13.88 -5.20 -31.11
CA ILE A 8 -13.79 -5.87 -29.80
C ILE A 8 -14.25 -4.90 -28.70
N GLN A 9 -15.20 -5.33 -27.86
CA GLN A 9 -15.69 -4.57 -26.71
C GLN A 9 -15.04 -5.07 -25.42
N MET A 10 -14.53 -4.16 -24.60
CA MET A 10 -14.02 -4.42 -23.25
C MET A 10 -14.95 -3.74 -22.24
N LYS A 11 -15.43 -4.48 -21.24
CA LYS A 11 -16.32 -3.98 -20.18
C LYS A 11 -15.71 -4.34 -18.82
N PHE A 12 -15.76 -3.40 -17.89
CA PHE A 12 -15.39 -3.62 -16.49
C PHE A 12 -16.33 -2.80 -15.61
N TRP A 13 -16.51 -3.28 -14.38
CA TRP A 13 -17.30 -2.59 -13.37
C TRP A 13 -16.39 -1.65 -12.59
N VAL A 14 -16.94 -0.51 -12.18
CA VAL A 14 -16.26 0.47 -11.31
C VAL A 14 -17.22 0.90 -10.22
N THR A 15 -16.68 1.28 -9.07
CA THR A 15 -17.41 2.01 -8.05
C THR A 15 -17.61 3.47 -8.47
N GLU A 16 -18.49 4.18 -7.76
CA GLU A 16 -18.69 5.62 -7.98
C GLU A 16 -17.40 6.41 -7.72
N GLU A 17 -16.65 6.06 -6.67
CA GLU A 17 -15.38 6.68 -6.33
C GLU A 17 -14.32 6.46 -7.43
N GLU A 18 -14.21 5.22 -7.93
CA GLU A 18 -13.30 4.89 -9.04
C GLU A 18 -13.68 5.65 -10.32
N LYS A 19 -14.97 5.81 -10.60
CA LYS A 19 -15.45 6.60 -11.74
C LYS A 19 -15.05 8.07 -11.61
N GLN A 20 -15.23 8.68 -10.45
CA GLN A 20 -14.86 10.08 -10.21
C GLN A 20 -13.36 10.30 -10.42
N LEU A 21 -12.53 9.41 -9.90
CA LEU A 21 -11.07 9.46 -10.10
C LEU A 21 -10.68 9.33 -11.58
N ILE A 22 -11.35 8.45 -12.33
CA ILE A 22 -11.14 8.31 -13.78
C ILE A 22 -11.50 9.62 -14.50
N ASP A 23 -12.60 10.28 -14.11
CA ASP A 23 -13.08 11.53 -14.71
C ASP A 23 -12.10 12.68 -14.48
N GLU A 24 -11.62 12.81 -13.24
CA GLU A 24 -10.60 13.80 -12.88
C GLU A 24 -9.30 13.59 -13.66
N LYS A 25 -8.80 12.36 -13.75
CA LYS A 25 -7.59 12.05 -14.51
C LYS A 25 -7.77 12.28 -16.01
N MET A 26 -8.94 11.95 -16.55
CA MET A 26 -9.26 12.22 -17.96
C MET A 26 -9.30 13.72 -18.25
N SER A 27 -9.80 14.54 -17.31
CA SER A 27 -9.88 16.00 -17.47
C SER A 27 -8.51 16.68 -17.65
N GLN A 28 -7.43 16.03 -17.22
CA GLN A 28 -6.05 16.50 -17.38
C GLN A 28 -5.53 16.34 -18.82
N LEU A 29 -6.24 15.60 -19.66
CA LEU A 29 -5.90 15.38 -21.06
C LEU A 29 -6.93 16.08 -21.97
N PRO A 30 -6.54 16.47 -23.20
CA PRO A 30 -7.46 17.06 -24.17
C PRO A 30 -8.37 15.99 -24.82
N THR A 31 -9.02 15.14 -24.00
CA THR A 31 -9.93 14.09 -24.47
C THR A 31 -11.18 14.06 -23.61
N LYS A 32 -12.35 13.98 -24.25
CA LYS A 32 -13.66 13.84 -23.58
C LYS A 32 -14.25 12.44 -23.74
N ARG A 33 -13.47 11.50 -24.31
CA ARG A 33 -13.93 10.15 -24.68
C ARG A 33 -13.22 9.11 -23.83
N TYR A 34 -13.94 8.46 -22.91
CA TYR A 34 -13.41 7.36 -22.09
C TYR A 34 -12.68 6.31 -22.91
N GLY A 35 -13.28 5.85 -24.01
CA GLY A 35 -12.63 4.83 -24.84
C GLY A 35 -11.29 5.26 -25.41
N ALA A 36 -11.10 6.56 -25.71
CA ALA A 36 -9.80 7.07 -26.17
C ALA A 36 -8.81 7.20 -25.00
N TYR A 37 -9.28 7.72 -23.86
CA TYR A 37 -8.49 7.83 -22.64
C TYR A 37 -7.99 6.47 -22.14
N LEU A 38 -8.90 5.53 -21.88
CA LEU A 38 -8.59 4.22 -21.34
C LEU A 38 -7.71 3.40 -22.28
N ARG A 39 -7.92 3.46 -23.60
CA ARG A 39 -7.01 2.79 -24.55
C ARG A 39 -5.62 3.42 -24.55
N LYS A 40 -5.53 4.75 -24.51
CA LYS A 40 -4.24 5.45 -24.46
C LYS A 40 -3.49 5.10 -23.17
N MET A 41 -4.17 5.09 -22.03
CA MET A 41 -3.58 4.69 -20.75
C MET A 41 -3.18 3.21 -20.72
N ALA A 42 -3.98 2.31 -21.33
CA ALA A 42 -3.68 0.89 -21.35
C ALA A 42 -2.54 0.51 -22.33
N ILE A 43 -2.27 1.33 -23.35
CA ILE A 43 -1.24 1.07 -24.37
C ILE A 43 0.04 1.88 -24.09
N ASP A 44 -0.09 3.19 -23.85
CA ASP A 44 1.03 4.13 -23.72
C ASP A 44 1.34 4.50 -22.26
N GLY A 45 0.50 4.08 -21.31
CA GLY A 45 0.68 4.41 -19.90
C GLY A 45 1.92 3.73 -19.31
N TYR A 46 2.67 4.46 -18.49
CA TYR A 46 3.74 3.88 -17.68
C TYR A 46 3.14 3.17 -16.48
N ILE A 47 3.46 1.90 -16.31
CA ILE A 47 3.17 1.17 -15.07
C ILE A 47 4.31 1.47 -14.09
N ILE A 48 4.05 2.34 -13.13
CA ILE A 48 4.98 2.57 -12.02
C ILE A 48 4.63 1.57 -10.92
N GLN A 49 5.37 0.48 -10.86
CA GLN A 49 5.31 -0.43 -9.72
C GLN A 49 6.23 0.11 -8.64
N VAL A 50 5.65 0.78 -7.64
CA VAL A 50 6.38 1.13 -6.43
C VAL A 50 6.44 -0.12 -5.55
N ASP A 51 7.64 -0.70 -5.41
CA ASP A 51 7.84 -1.77 -4.43
C ASP A 51 7.69 -1.17 -3.02
N THR A 52 6.64 -1.61 -2.33
CA THR A 52 6.31 -1.18 -0.96
C THR A 52 6.46 -2.33 0.03
N THR A 53 7.16 -3.39 -0.35
CA THR A 53 7.33 -4.60 0.47
C THR A 53 7.97 -4.26 1.81
N ASP A 54 9.07 -3.49 1.82
CA ASP A 54 9.75 -3.07 3.05
C ASP A 54 8.83 -2.22 3.96
N ILE A 55 7.98 -1.37 3.37
CA ILE A 55 7.00 -0.56 4.12
C ILE A 55 5.97 -1.46 4.80
N LYS A 56 5.45 -2.47 4.09
CA LYS A 56 4.50 -3.46 4.66
C LYS A 56 5.14 -4.27 5.79
N GLU A 57 6.39 -4.69 5.64
CA GLU A 57 7.14 -5.41 6.68
C GLU A 57 7.33 -4.55 7.94
N MET A 58 7.65 -3.26 7.77
CA MET A 58 7.77 -2.32 8.87
C MET A 58 6.44 -2.12 9.62
N THR A 59 5.32 -1.93 8.90
CA THR A 59 3.98 -1.82 9.52
C THR A 59 3.63 -3.07 10.32
N LYS A 60 3.97 -4.26 9.80
CA LYS A 60 3.76 -5.53 10.49
C LYS A 60 4.58 -5.61 11.78
N ALA A 61 5.86 -5.23 11.74
CA ALA A 61 6.74 -5.20 12.92
C ALA A 61 6.22 -4.24 14.00
N LEU A 62 5.77 -3.03 13.60
CA LEU A 62 5.12 -2.07 14.50
C LEU A 62 3.86 -2.66 15.16
N GLY A 63 3.03 -3.36 14.41
CA GLY A 63 1.85 -4.04 14.94
C GLY A 63 2.16 -5.16 15.95
N PHE A 64 3.30 -5.86 15.80
CA PHE A 64 3.77 -6.81 16.82
C PHE A 64 4.22 -6.10 18.10
N ILE A 65 4.96 -4.99 17.99
CA ILE A 65 5.38 -4.20 19.15
C ILE A 65 4.16 -3.67 19.90
N GLY A 66 3.18 -3.10 19.21
CA GLY A 66 1.94 -2.62 19.84
C GLY A 66 1.20 -3.70 20.62
N ARG A 67 1.13 -4.93 20.08
CA ARG A 67 0.55 -6.08 20.79
C ARG A 67 1.36 -6.50 22.01
N ASN A 68 2.68 -6.56 21.91
CA ASN A 68 3.56 -6.90 23.03
C ASN A 68 3.45 -5.86 24.16
N ILE A 69 3.43 -4.56 23.81
CA ILE A 69 3.23 -3.47 24.79
C ILE A 69 1.87 -3.63 25.49
N ASN A 70 0.80 -3.91 24.74
CA ASN A 70 -0.53 -4.13 25.34
C ASN A 70 -0.54 -5.35 26.26
N GLN A 71 0.21 -6.40 25.94
CA GLN A 71 0.34 -7.59 26.78
C GLN A 71 1.08 -7.28 28.10
N ILE A 72 2.17 -6.50 28.04
CA ILE A 72 2.89 -6.04 29.23
C ILE A 72 1.96 -5.17 30.10
N ALA A 73 1.24 -4.22 29.48
CA ALA A 73 0.30 -3.36 30.19
C ALA A 73 -0.77 -4.17 30.94
N LYS A 74 -1.36 -5.17 30.29
CA LYS A 74 -2.32 -6.09 30.95
C LYS A 74 -1.71 -6.85 32.13
N ARG A 75 -0.46 -7.34 31.99
CA ARG A 75 0.22 -8.11 33.05
C ARG A 75 0.59 -7.26 34.27
N LEU A 76 1.07 -6.04 34.03
CA LEU A 76 1.33 -5.06 35.09
C LEU A 76 0.03 -4.74 35.85
N ASN A 77 -1.09 -4.59 35.14
CA ASN A 77 -2.40 -4.38 35.77
C ASN A 77 -2.90 -5.58 36.58
N THR A 78 -2.43 -6.80 36.27
CA THR A 78 -2.74 -8.01 37.05
C THR A 78 -1.76 -8.28 38.21
N GLY A 79 -0.75 -7.42 38.43
CA GLY A 79 0.22 -7.54 39.52
C GLY A 79 1.33 -8.57 39.31
N ASP A 80 1.51 -9.05 38.08
CA ASP A 80 2.57 -10.02 37.71
C ASP A 80 3.86 -9.25 37.33
N PRO A 81 5.06 -9.67 37.79
CA PRO A 81 6.30 -8.96 37.45
C PRO A 81 6.55 -8.94 35.93
N ALA A 82 6.90 -7.78 35.39
CA ALA A 82 7.37 -7.69 34.01
C ALA A 82 8.72 -8.43 33.87
N TYR A 83 8.75 -9.49 33.07
CA TYR A 83 9.96 -10.29 32.86
C TYR A 83 10.92 -9.62 31.90
N GLN A 84 12.21 -9.72 32.20
CA GLN A 84 13.34 -9.28 31.37
C GLN A 84 13.23 -9.79 29.92
N ALA A 85 12.66 -10.98 29.72
CA ALA A 85 12.41 -11.58 28.41
C ALA A 85 11.43 -10.79 27.52
N ASP A 86 10.43 -10.12 28.09
CA ASP A 86 9.50 -9.28 27.33
C ASP A 86 10.19 -8.00 26.83
N MET A 87 11.09 -7.44 27.66
CA MET A 87 11.92 -6.28 27.30
C MET A 87 12.93 -6.61 26.20
N GLU A 88 13.57 -7.79 26.27
CA GLU A 88 14.48 -8.27 25.22
C GLU A 88 13.76 -8.46 23.88
N LYS A 89 12.55 -9.03 23.88
CA LYS A 89 11.74 -9.16 22.67
C LYS A 89 11.37 -7.80 22.06
N ILE A 90 11.07 -6.80 22.88
CA ILE A 90 10.78 -5.45 22.38
C ILE A 90 12.04 -4.83 21.77
N ARG A 91 13.20 -4.95 22.42
CA ARG A 91 14.48 -4.47 21.89
C ARG A 91 14.82 -5.11 20.55
N GLU A 92 14.69 -6.42 20.42
CA GLU A 92 14.95 -7.14 19.17
C GLU A 92 14.05 -6.65 18.03
N ARG A 93 12.76 -6.44 18.30
CA ARG A 93 11.80 -5.95 17.29
C ARG A 93 12.05 -4.48 16.92
N LEU A 94 12.46 -3.65 17.88
CA LEU A 94 12.86 -2.26 17.59
C LEU A 94 14.10 -2.21 16.69
N GLU A 95 15.09 -3.07 16.93
CA GLU A 95 16.27 -3.20 16.07
C GLU A 95 15.89 -3.61 14.65
N GLN A 96 14.98 -4.58 14.50
CA GLN A 96 14.46 -4.98 13.17
C GLN A 96 13.81 -3.81 12.43
N ILE A 97 13.04 -2.96 13.13
CA ILE A 97 12.44 -1.76 12.53
C ILE A 97 13.52 -0.76 12.10
N TRP A 98 14.54 -0.55 12.93
CA TRP A 98 15.67 0.34 12.59
C TRP A 98 16.41 -0.12 11.33
N GLN A 99 16.66 -1.44 11.21
CA GLN A 99 17.30 -2.00 10.01
C GLN A 99 16.43 -1.84 8.76
N LEU A 100 15.10 -2.05 8.88
CA LEU A 100 14.16 -1.83 7.78
C LEU A 100 14.10 -0.36 7.36
N GLN A 101 14.02 0.57 8.32
CA GLN A 101 14.04 2.00 8.05
C GLN A 101 15.33 2.43 7.35
N ARG A 102 16.48 1.93 7.81
CA ARG A 102 17.78 2.18 7.17
C ARG A 102 17.81 1.65 5.74
N ARG A 103 17.29 0.44 5.49
CA ARG A 103 17.19 -0.13 4.13
C ARG A 103 16.36 0.76 3.21
N ILE A 104 15.18 1.19 3.65
CA ILE A 104 14.29 2.06 2.88
C ILE A 104 14.97 3.40 2.54
N LEU A 105 15.65 4.01 3.51
CA LEU A 105 16.36 5.28 3.29
C LEU A 105 17.54 5.14 2.31
N LEU A 106 18.20 3.98 2.31
CA LEU A 106 19.29 3.69 1.38
C LEU A 106 18.80 3.32 -0.03
N SER A 107 17.63 2.69 -0.15
CA SER A 107 17.04 2.32 -1.46
C SER A 107 16.36 3.48 -2.18
N GLN A 108 16.14 4.61 -1.50
CA GLN A 108 15.59 5.84 -2.09
C GLN A 108 16.65 6.75 -2.73
N ARG A 109 17.92 6.33 -2.76
CA ARG A 109 19.06 7.08 -3.29
C ARG A 109 19.55 6.51 -4.61
#